data_AF-A0A537HIZ2-F1
#
_entry.id   AF-A0A537HIZ2-F1
#
_cell.length_a   1.000
_cell.length_b   1.000
_cell.length_c   1.000
_cell.angle_alpha   90.00
_cell.angle_beta   90.00
_cell.angle_gamma   90.00
#
_symmetry.space_group_name_H-M   'P 1'
#
loop_
_entity.id
_entity.type
_entity.pdbx_description
1 polymer ?
#
loop_
_entity_poly.entity_id
_entity_poly.type
_entity_poly.pdbx_seq_one_letter_code
_entity_poly.pdbx_strand_id
1 'polypeptide(L)' 'MCTQVLVALEPDLSVEFAGIKLPNPTILASGILGVSSEIMIRAGGAGAGAVITKSFNRKGREGYR' A
#
# COMPACT_ATOMS: atom_id res chain seq x y z
N MET A 1 -0.86 -39.86 11.81
CA MET A 1 0.09 -39.40 10.78
C MET A 1 -0.67 -38.63 9.71
N CYS A 2 -0.12 -37.49 9.28
CA CYS A 2 -0.34 -36.87 7.97
C CYS A 2 -1.51 -35.88 7.71
N THR A 3 -1.76 -34.90 8.60
CA THR A 3 -2.50 -33.68 8.18
C THR A 3 -1.90 -32.35 8.65
N GLN A 4 -0.81 -32.38 9.43
CA GLN A 4 -0.21 -31.17 10.04
C GLN A 4 1.00 -30.59 9.29
N VAL A 5 1.22 -30.97 8.02
CA VAL A 5 2.42 -30.52 7.26
C VAL A 5 1.98 -29.93 5.93
N LEU A 6 1.29 -28.77 5.99
CA LEU A 6 1.09 -27.88 4.84
C LEU A 6 0.56 -26.50 5.30
N VAL A 7 0.96 -26.03 6.49
CA VAL A 7 0.97 -24.58 6.71
C VAL A 7 2.15 -24.11 5.87
N ALA A 8 1.86 -23.54 4.69
CA ALA A 8 2.85 -22.77 3.97
C ALA A 8 3.48 -21.82 5.00
N LEU A 9 4.79 -21.95 5.23
CA LEU A 9 5.55 -20.99 6.01
C LEU A 9 5.61 -19.71 5.18
N GLU A 10 4.48 -19.01 5.11
CA GLU A 10 4.38 -17.72 4.45
C GLU A 10 5.35 -16.79 5.19
N PRO A 11 6.30 -16.17 4.47
CA PRO A 11 7.26 -15.28 5.11
C PRO A 11 6.50 -14.11 5.75
N ASP A 12 6.86 -13.76 6.97
CA ASP A 12 6.40 -12.52 7.58
C ASP A 12 6.99 -11.34 6.80
N LEU A 13 6.12 -10.59 6.13
CA LEU A 13 6.49 -9.42 5.37
C LEU A 13 6.37 -8.13 6.18
N SER A 14 5.89 -8.16 7.41
CA SER A 14 5.70 -6.96 8.21
C SER A 14 7.02 -6.21 8.44
N VAL A 15 6.96 -4.88 8.40
CA VAL A 15 8.14 -4.02 8.55
C VAL A 15 7.82 -2.77 9.38
N GLU A 16 8.85 -2.23 10.02
CA GLU A 16 8.80 -0.88 10.60
C GLU A 16 9.66 0.06 9.75
N PHE A 17 9.03 1.09 9.19
CA PHE A 17 9.70 2.07 8.35
C PHE A 17 9.36 3.49 8.83
N ALA A 18 10.39 4.27 9.15
CA ALA A 18 10.24 5.62 9.70
C ALA A 18 9.30 5.71 10.93
N GLY A 19 9.30 4.67 11.79
CA GLY A 19 8.42 4.57 12.97
C GLY A 19 6.98 4.16 12.65
N ILE A 20 6.67 3.82 11.41
CA ILE A 20 5.35 3.35 10.96
C ILE A 20 5.42 1.83 10.77
N LYS A 21 4.49 1.11 11.40
CA LYS A 21 4.32 -0.33 11.19
C LYS A 21 3.49 -0.58 9.94
N LEU A 22 4.04 -1.34 9.00
CA LEU A 22 3.38 -1.73 7.76
C LEU A 22 3.16 -3.25 7.75
N PRO A 23 2.03 -3.74 7.21
CA PRO A 23 1.77 -5.17 7.12
C PRO A 23 2.66 -5.89 6.09
N ASN A 24 3.23 -5.13 5.15
CA ASN A 24 4.21 -5.59 4.17
C ASN A 24 5.03 -4.38 3.64
N PRO A 25 6.18 -4.58 2.95
CA PRO A 25 7.03 -3.47 2.53
C PRO A 25 6.56 -2.80 1.23
N THR A 26 5.46 -3.24 0.62
CA THR A 26 5.00 -2.69 -0.66
C THR A 26 4.28 -1.36 -0.43
N ILE A 27 4.65 -0.36 -1.21
CA ILE A 27 4.08 0.99 -1.11
C ILE A 27 3.66 1.42 -2.51
N LEU A 28 2.38 1.77 -2.68
CA LEU A 28 1.90 2.34 -3.93
C LEU A 28 2.57 3.71 -4.15
N ALA A 29 3.34 3.82 -5.24
CA ALA A 29 4.08 5.03 -5.58
C ALA A 29 3.16 6.22 -5.93
N SER A 30 3.63 7.43 -5.66
CA SER A 30 2.91 8.66 -6.01
C SER A 30 2.70 8.79 -7.52
N GLY A 31 1.54 9.29 -7.93
CA GLY A 31 1.27 9.61 -9.34
C GLY A 31 0.72 8.48 -10.20
N ILE A 32 0.58 7.26 -9.66
CA ILE A 32 -0.11 6.16 -10.36
C ILE A 32 -1.60 6.16 -10.00
N LEU A 33 -1.93 5.88 -8.73
CA LEU A 33 -3.30 5.70 -8.24
C LEU A 33 -3.63 6.55 -6.98
N GLY A 34 -2.82 7.57 -6.69
CA GLY A 34 -2.91 8.35 -5.45
C GLY A 34 -3.78 9.63 -5.50
N VAL A 35 -4.68 9.78 -6.48
CA VAL A 35 -5.46 11.03 -6.70
C VAL A 35 -6.81 11.07 -5.98
N SER A 36 -7.40 9.92 -5.68
CA SER A 36 -8.70 9.78 -5.01
C SER A 36 -8.57 8.91 -3.77
N SER A 37 -9.24 9.29 -2.69
CA SER A 37 -9.31 8.50 -1.46
C SER A 37 -9.88 7.11 -1.70
N GLU A 38 -10.86 6.98 -2.59
CA GLU A 38 -11.49 5.70 -2.93
C GLU A 38 -10.48 4.72 -3.54
N ILE A 39 -9.62 5.21 -4.44
CA ILE A 39 -8.59 4.38 -5.07
C ILE A 39 -7.52 3.97 -4.04
N MET A 40 -7.15 4.87 -3.15
CA MET A 40 -6.20 4.57 -2.07
C MET A 40 -6.73 3.48 -1.13
N ILE A 41 -8.01 3.53 -0.77
CA ILE A 41 -8.66 2.48 0.03
C ILE A 41 -8.64 1.14 -0.73
N ARG A 42 -8.96 1.15 -2.03
CA ARG A 42 -8.92 -0.06 -2.87
C ARG A 42 -7.51 -0.64 -2.96
N ALA A 43 -6.47 0.19 -3.07
CA ALA A 43 -5.09 -0.27 -3.11
C ALA A 43 -4.68 -0.97 -1.81
N GLY A 44 -5.08 -0.44 -0.65
CA GLY A 44 -4.90 -1.12 0.63
C GLY A 44 -5.66 -2.45 0.68
N GLY A 45 -6.92 -2.46 0.22
CA GLY A 45 -7.72 -3.70 0.10
C GLY A 45 -7.14 -4.74 -0.87
N ALA A 46 -6.34 -4.31 -1.84
CA ALA A 46 -5.62 -5.17 -2.79
C ALA A 46 -4.26 -5.67 -2.26
N GLY A 47 -3.87 -5.28 -1.04
CA GLY A 47 -2.66 -5.77 -0.38
C GLY A 47 -1.48 -4.80 -0.32
N ALA A 48 -1.63 -3.55 -0.77
CA ALA A 48 -0.57 -2.55 -0.58
C ALA A 48 -0.34 -2.29 0.92
N GLY A 49 0.92 -2.34 1.36
CA GLY A 49 1.29 -2.07 2.75
C GLY A 49 1.11 -0.60 3.15
N ALA A 50 1.34 0.31 2.20
CA ALA A 50 0.98 1.72 2.30
C ALA A 50 0.69 2.33 0.92
N VAL A 51 0.21 3.58 0.92
CA VAL A 51 -0.06 4.36 -0.28
C VAL A 51 0.51 5.76 -0.16
N ILE A 52 1.08 6.28 -1.25
CA ILE A 52 1.53 7.68 -1.34
C ILE A 52 0.52 8.47 -2.17
N THR A 53 0.00 9.55 -1.59
CA THR A 53 -0.92 10.47 -2.28
C THR A 53 -0.24 11.13 -3.49
N LYS A 54 -1.05 11.65 -4.41
CA LYS A 54 -0.54 12.54 -5.44
C LYS A 54 -0.07 13.84 -4.79
N SER A 55 1.08 14.35 -5.19
CA SER A 55 1.53 15.69 -4.79
C SER A 55 0.47 16.75 -5.12
N PHE A 56 0.11 17.58 -4.14
CA PHE A 56 -0.87 18.64 -4.32
C PHE A 56 -0.37 19.97 -3.73
N ASN A 57 -0.87 21.07 -4.30
CA ASN A 57 -0.66 22.42 -3.80
C ASN A 57 -1.96 22.95 -3.20
N ARG A 58 -1.88 23.97 -2.33
CA ARG A 58 -3.05 24.54 -1.64
C ARG A 58 -4.17 25.01 -2.57
N LYS A 59 -3.85 25.44 -3.80
CA LYS A 59 -4.82 25.96 -4.78
C LYS A 59 -5.40 24.90 -5.71
N GLY A 60 -4.98 23.63 -5.61
CA GLY A 60 -5.31 22.62 -6.62
C GLY A 60 -4.67 22.89 -7.98
N ARG A 61 -4.77 21.92 -8.89
CA ARG A 61 -4.27 22.00 -10.28
C ARG A 61 -5.17 21.12 -11.15
N GLU A 62 -5.53 21.57 -12.36
CA GLU A 62 -6.27 20.73 -13.32
C GLU A 62 -5.40 19.60 -13.90
N GLY A 63 -4.07 19.74 -13.88
CA GLY A 63 -3.16 18.80 -14.52
C GLY A 63 -2.76 19.24 -15.93
N TYR A 64 -2.09 18.34 -16.66
CA TYR A 64 -1.73 18.55 -18.06
C TYR A 64 -2.95 18.23 -18.95
N ARG A 65 -3.16 19.00 -20.02
CA ARG A 65 -4.17 18.73 -21.06
C ARG A 65 -3.51 18.12 -22.28
#